data_AF-A0A1F1VRX0-F1
#
_entry.id   AF-A0A1F1VRX0-F1
#
_cell.length_a   1.000
_cell.length_b   1.000
_cell.length_c   1.000
_cell.angle_alpha   90.00
_cell.angle_beta   90.00
_cell.angle_gamma   90.00
#
_symmetry.space_group_name_H-M   'P 1'
#
loop_
_entity.id
_entity.type
_entity.pdbx_description
1 polymer ?
#
loop_
_entity_poly.entity_id
_entity_poly.type
_entity_poly.pdbx_seq_one_letter_code
_entity_poly.pdbx_strand_id
1 'polypeptide(L)'
;MSVRRRQVLAVTAASLALAVVGCSPMAMARKRRKWKVQQYLSGLDAVASARVEVHPEFSEPDRWIVDVRLKDDPSVGSVSSVVRDAYAEVLRLTGASEARMVVTWVKGKTSVFCYLPMKDADKAASATVEAVSPGMERVQIEEERISFEYRTAETLPDHFILPPTSPVLRLGSLRVEQSILIGRSHCFISHAKGKDLTSVPIKRALESIPSDKRYGAVLSLEAEDKGSHQVRLVFKKWAKDWQDEDVQPDAAVLATVLGNQVLQRVELSTSVESKVQPKVVAFDMKSGAVVGQGDPPEKGAPILAAAQQPDASS
;
A
#
# COMPACT_ATOMS: atom_id res chain seq x y z
N MET A 1 -74.49 -68.23 -25.94
CA MET A 1 -73.50 -67.57 -26.83
C MET A 1 -72.83 -66.46 -26.04
N SER A 2 -71.48 -66.40 -26.08
CA SER A 2 -70.59 -65.21 -25.97
C SER A 2 -70.75 -64.22 -24.81
N VAL A 3 -69.76 -63.54 -24.20
CA VAL A 3 -68.31 -63.33 -24.35
C VAL A 3 -67.93 -62.48 -23.09
N ARG A 4 -67.01 -62.91 -22.22
CA ARG A 4 -65.60 -62.46 -22.05
C ARG A 4 -65.31 -60.93 -22.02
N ARG A 5 -64.43 -60.55 -21.07
CA ARG A 5 -63.35 -59.53 -21.08
C ARG A 5 -63.66 -58.12 -20.53
N ARG A 6 -62.98 -57.71 -19.43
CA ARG A 6 -61.76 -56.83 -19.31
C ARG A 6 -62.18 -55.34 -19.27
N GLN A 7 -61.59 -54.38 -18.55
CA GLN A 7 -60.25 -54.11 -17.99
C GLN A 7 -60.40 -52.81 -17.12
N VAL A 8 -59.73 -52.66 -15.96
CA VAL A 8 -58.58 -51.74 -15.70
C VAL A 8 -58.91 -50.42 -14.98
N LEU A 9 -58.20 -50.21 -13.86
CA LEU A 9 -57.59 -49.01 -13.25
C LEU A 9 -58.34 -47.64 -13.28
N ALA A 10 -58.22 -46.73 -12.32
CA ALA A 10 -57.04 -46.38 -11.54
C ALA A 10 -57.41 -45.59 -10.26
N VAL A 11 -56.62 -45.86 -9.22
CA VAL A 11 -56.39 -44.98 -8.06
C VAL A 11 -55.77 -43.67 -8.53
N THR A 12 -56.18 -42.53 -7.95
CA THR A 12 -55.29 -41.36 -7.79
C THR A 12 -55.67 -40.60 -6.53
N ALA A 13 -55.03 -40.98 -5.42
CA ALA A 13 -54.85 -40.09 -4.28
C ALA A 13 -53.63 -39.22 -4.58
N ALA A 14 -53.85 -37.91 -4.70
CA ALA A 14 -52.76 -36.95 -4.87
C ALA A 14 -52.12 -36.68 -3.50
N SER A 15 -50.93 -37.25 -3.27
CA SER A 15 -50.07 -36.85 -2.15
C SER A 15 -49.35 -35.56 -2.51
N LEU A 16 -49.75 -34.46 -1.86
CA LEU A 16 -48.99 -33.22 -1.81
C LEU A 16 -47.72 -33.45 -0.99
N ALA A 17 -46.61 -33.74 -1.65
CA ALA A 17 -45.29 -33.75 -1.04
C ALA A 17 -44.80 -32.30 -0.87
N LEU A 18 -44.77 -31.83 0.38
CA LEU A 18 -44.04 -30.61 0.75
C LEU A 18 -42.54 -30.85 0.54
N ALA A 19 -41.99 -30.27 -0.52
CA ALA A 19 -40.56 -30.20 -0.73
C ALA A 19 -39.94 -29.21 0.26
N VAL A 20 -39.60 -29.67 1.46
CA VAL A 20 -38.68 -28.94 2.34
C VAL A 20 -37.29 -29.08 1.71
N VAL A 21 -36.84 -28.03 1.01
CA VAL A 21 -35.45 -27.90 0.59
C VAL A 21 -34.60 -27.72 1.85
N GLY A 22 -34.26 -28.83 2.51
CA GLY A 22 -33.46 -28.84 3.72
C GLY A 22 -32.03 -28.44 3.42
N CYS A 23 -31.64 -27.22 3.78
CA CYS A 23 -30.22 -26.88 3.88
C CYS A 23 -29.53 -27.91 4.79
N SER A 24 -28.34 -28.39 4.39
CA SER A 24 -27.60 -29.35 5.21
C SER A 24 -27.34 -28.79 6.62
N PRO A 25 -27.25 -29.64 7.66
CA PRO A 25 -26.93 -29.20 9.03
C PRO A 25 -25.66 -28.33 9.09
N MET A 26 -24.67 -28.61 8.24
CA MET A 26 -23.46 -27.81 8.09
C MET A 26 -23.75 -26.39 7.56
N ALA A 27 -24.60 -26.26 6.54
CA ALA A 27 -25.00 -24.95 6.02
C ALA A 27 -25.76 -24.13 7.06
N MET A 28 -26.61 -24.77 7.88
CA MET A 28 -27.31 -24.12 8.99
C MET A 28 -26.35 -23.66 10.10
N ALA A 29 -25.38 -24.50 10.48
CA ALA A 29 -24.35 -24.14 11.45
C ALA A 29 -23.52 -22.95 10.98
N ARG A 30 -23.11 -22.94 9.69
CA ARG A 30 -22.40 -21.82 9.05
C ARG A 30 -23.21 -20.53 9.09
N LYS A 31 -24.49 -20.58 8.69
CA LYS A 31 -25.40 -19.42 8.73
C LYS A 31 -25.54 -18.86 10.16
N ARG A 32 -25.61 -19.74 11.16
CA ARG A 32 -25.68 -19.36 12.57
C ARG A 32 -24.40 -18.64 13.03
N ARG A 33 -23.23 -19.18 12.68
CA ARG A 33 -21.93 -18.55 13.00
C ARG A 33 -21.78 -17.19 12.34
N LYS A 34 -22.12 -17.09 11.04
CA LYS A 34 -22.16 -15.81 10.30
C LYS A 34 -23.01 -14.76 11.00
N TRP A 35 -24.22 -15.13 11.41
CA TRP A 35 -25.13 -14.22 12.11
C TRP A 35 -24.58 -13.77 13.47
N LYS A 36 -23.99 -14.68 14.26
CA LYS A 36 -23.36 -14.32 15.55
C LYS A 36 -22.21 -13.33 15.38
N VAL A 37 -21.34 -13.54 14.40
CA VAL A 37 -20.23 -12.62 14.10
C VAL A 37 -20.77 -11.25 13.71
N GLN A 38 -21.74 -11.21 12.79
CA GLN A 38 -22.33 -9.95 12.35
C GLN A 38 -23.03 -9.20 13.49
N GLN A 39 -23.75 -9.91 14.36
CA GLN A 39 -24.42 -9.33 15.53
C GLN A 39 -23.42 -8.77 16.54
N TYR A 40 -22.36 -9.51 16.85
CA TYR A 40 -21.31 -9.05 17.75
C TYR A 40 -20.64 -7.77 17.22
N LEU A 41 -20.17 -7.78 15.98
CA LEU A 41 -19.46 -6.65 15.38
C LEU A 41 -20.35 -5.41 15.28
N SER A 42 -21.61 -5.58 14.87
CA SER A 42 -22.56 -4.45 14.77
C SER A 42 -22.99 -3.90 16.13
N GLY A 43 -22.75 -4.64 17.22
CA GLY A 43 -23.02 -4.21 18.59
C GLY A 43 -21.88 -3.41 19.23
N LEU A 44 -20.71 -3.32 18.58
CA LEU A 44 -19.58 -2.53 19.07
C LEU A 44 -19.83 -1.05 18.80
N ASP A 45 -19.71 -0.20 19.83
CA ASP A 45 -20.03 1.23 19.70
C ASP A 45 -19.17 1.94 18.63
N ALA A 46 -17.91 1.56 18.46
CA ALA A 46 -17.04 2.16 17.45
C ALA A 46 -17.38 1.75 15.99
N VAL A 47 -18.21 0.72 15.79
CA VAL A 47 -18.51 0.14 14.47
C VAL A 47 -19.75 0.79 13.89
N ALA A 48 -19.65 1.30 12.68
CA ALA A 48 -20.77 1.84 11.91
C ALA A 48 -21.50 0.74 11.12
N SER A 49 -20.75 -0.22 10.56
CA SER A 49 -21.34 -1.37 9.86
C SER A 49 -20.38 -2.54 9.80
N ALA A 50 -20.91 -3.77 9.79
CA ALA A 50 -20.14 -4.99 9.59
C ALA A 50 -20.79 -5.91 8.55
N ARG A 51 -19.97 -6.44 7.64
CA ARG A 51 -20.36 -7.46 6.66
C ARG A 51 -19.54 -8.71 6.90
N VAL A 52 -20.20 -9.86 6.82
CA VAL A 52 -19.56 -11.17 6.96
C VAL A 52 -19.88 -12.00 5.74
N GLU A 53 -18.86 -12.52 5.09
CA GLU A 53 -18.96 -13.47 3.99
C GLU A 53 -18.27 -14.77 4.36
N VAL A 54 -18.82 -15.86 3.83
CA VAL A 54 -18.28 -17.19 4.08
C VAL A 54 -18.24 -17.90 2.74
N HIS A 55 -17.04 -18.27 2.31
CA HIS A 55 -16.83 -19.11 1.15
C HIS A 55 -16.71 -20.56 1.64
N PRO A 56 -17.69 -21.41 1.31
CA PRO A 56 -17.61 -22.83 1.62
C PRO A 56 -16.46 -23.47 0.85
N GLU A 57 -15.56 -24.14 1.55
CA GLU A 57 -14.54 -24.97 0.91
C GLU A 57 -14.89 -26.45 1.11
N PHE A 58 -14.59 -27.28 0.11
CA PHE A 58 -14.99 -28.69 0.12
C PHE A 58 -14.01 -29.57 0.90
N SER A 59 -12.71 -29.30 0.75
CA SER A 59 -11.61 -30.04 1.38
C SER A 59 -10.85 -29.22 2.42
N GLU A 60 -11.19 -27.94 2.58
CA GLU A 60 -10.54 -27.01 3.49
C GLU A 60 -11.56 -26.40 4.47
N PRO A 61 -11.11 -25.79 5.58
CA PRO A 61 -11.98 -24.99 6.42
C PRO A 61 -12.65 -23.86 5.62
N ASP A 62 -13.89 -23.52 5.99
CA ASP A 62 -14.61 -22.38 5.41
C ASP A 62 -13.74 -21.11 5.45
N ARG A 63 -13.63 -20.39 4.32
CA ARG A 63 -12.91 -19.11 4.29
C ARG A 63 -13.84 -17.97 4.71
N TRP A 64 -13.52 -17.35 5.84
CA TRP A 64 -14.26 -16.22 6.40
C TRP A 64 -13.65 -14.90 5.94
N ILE A 65 -14.50 -14.02 5.40
CA ILE A 65 -14.15 -12.64 5.05
C ILE A 65 -15.04 -11.71 5.86
N VAL A 66 -14.44 -10.78 6.58
CA VAL A 66 -15.13 -9.87 7.49
C VAL A 66 -14.72 -8.44 7.15
N ASP A 67 -15.69 -7.64 6.71
CA ASP A 67 -15.48 -6.21 6.50
C ASP A 67 -16.10 -5.45 7.67
N VAL A 68 -15.28 -4.67 8.39
CA VAL A 68 -15.73 -3.81 9.48
C VAL A 68 -15.48 -2.37 9.08
N ARG A 69 -16.52 -1.54 9.12
CA ARG A 69 -16.40 -0.09 8.96
C ARG A 69 -16.62 0.57 10.31
N LEU A 70 -15.63 1.30 10.78
CA LEU A 70 -15.75 2.13 11.97
C LEU A 70 -16.53 3.42 11.65
N LYS A 71 -17.00 4.08 12.71
CA LYS A 71 -17.47 5.47 12.62
C LYS A 71 -16.33 6.36 12.10
N ASP A 72 -16.69 7.44 11.41
CA ASP A 72 -15.73 8.40 10.90
C ASP A 72 -14.99 9.11 12.05
N ASP A 73 -13.75 9.51 11.79
CA ASP A 73 -12.82 10.14 12.74
C ASP A 73 -12.68 9.40 14.09
N PRO A 74 -12.44 8.07 14.08
CA PRO A 74 -12.39 7.31 15.32
C PRO A 74 -11.20 7.75 16.19
N SER A 75 -11.34 7.54 17.50
CA SER A 75 -10.24 7.72 18.45
C SER A 75 -9.21 6.60 18.33
N VAL A 76 -7.96 6.87 18.74
CA VAL A 76 -6.89 5.85 18.81
C VAL A 76 -7.35 4.63 19.63
N GLY A 77 -7.97 4.86 20.79
CA GLY A 77 -8.46 3.79 21.67
C GLY A 77 -9.55 2.94 21.01
N SER A 78 -10.47 3.57 20.28
CA SER A 78 -11.54 2.86 19.54
C SER A 78 -10.96 1.97 18.45
N VAL A 79 -10.01 2.47 17.66
CA VAL A 79 -9.35 1.70 16.59
C VAL A 79 -8.57 0.53 17.18
N SER A 80 -7.74 0.77 18.18
CA SER A 80 -6.92 -0.26 18.84
C SER A 80 -7.77 -1.40 19.40
N SER A 81 -8.85 -1.07 20.13
CA SER A 81 -9.74 -2.09 20.71
C SER A 81 -10.46 -2.91 19.65
N VAL A 82 -11.01 -2.28 18.59
CA VAL A 82 -11.69 -3.06 17.54
C VAL A 82 -10.69 -3.95 16.78
N VAL A 83 -9.53 -3.43 16.40
CA VAL A 83 -8.52 -4.21 15.65
C VAL A 83 -8.03 -5.41 16.47
N ARG A 84 -7.77 -5.23 17.77
CA ARG A 84 -7.29 -6.31 18.63
C ARG A 84 -8.40 -7.27 19.05
N ASP A 85 -9.46 -6.74 19.65
CA ASP A 85 -10.43 -7.52 20.40
C ASP A 85 -11.46 -8.17 19.46
N ALA A 86 -11.88 -7.45 18.40
CA ALA A 86 -12.89 -7.98 17.48
C ALA A 86 -12.34 -9.13 16.62
N TYR A 87 -11.07 -9.08 16.21
CA TYR A 87 -10.45 -10.16 15.44
C TYR A 87 -10.41 -11.48 16.24
N ALA A 88 -9.97 -11.41 17.50
CA ALA A 88 -9.93 -12.57 18.38
C ALA A 88 -11.33 -13.18 18.60
N GLU A 89 -12.33 -12.32 18.79
CA GLU A 89 -13.72 -12.77 18.97
C GLU A 89 -14.32 -13.36 17.69
N VAL A 90 -13.98 -12.82 16.51
CA VAL A 90 -14.36 -13.40 15.21
C VAL A 90 -13.84 -14.84 15.10
N LEU A 91 -12.57 -15.09 15.41
CA LEU A 91 -12.01 -16.46 15.39
C LEU A 91 -12.75 -17.37 16.37
N ARG A 92 -13.04 -16.89 17.58
CA ARG A 92 -13.79 -17.65 18.59
C ARG A 92 -15.21 -18.01 18.14
N LEU A 93 -15.92 -17.09 17.49
CA LEU A 93 -17.30 -17.28 17.04
C LEU A 93 -17.40 -18.15 15.77
N THR A 94 -16.42 -18.06 14.88
CA THR A 94 -16.36 -18.89 13.66
C THR A 94 -15.82 -20.29 13.94
N GLY A 95 -14.97 -20.44 14.96
CA GLY A 95 -14.18 -21.64 15.20
C GLY A 95 -13.12 -21.90 14.14
N ALA A 96 -12.81 -20.90 13.29
CA ALA A 96 -11.78 -21.00 12.28
C ALA A 96 -10.40 -20.72 12.89
N SER A 97 -9.37 -21.34 12.33
CA SER A 97 -7.97 -21.01 12.68
C SER A 97 -7.57 -19.63 12.18
N GLU A 98 -8.20 -19.15 11.11
CA GLU A 98 -7.92 -17.87 10.48
C GLU A 98 -9.19 -17.28 9.86
N ALA A 99 -9.29 -15.96 9.86
CA ALA A 99 -10.25 -15.19 9.08
C ALA A 99 -9.54 -14.02 8.43
N ARG A 100 -9.95 -13.65 7.20
CA ARG A 100 -9.55 -12.38 6.59
C ARG A 100 -10.48 -11.31 7.12
N MET A 101 -9.92 -10.29 7.75
CA MET A 101 -10.71 -9.18 8.27
C MET A 101 -10.11 -7.86 7.80
N VAL A 102 -10.95 -6.97 7.29
CA VAL A 102 -10.54 -5.61 6.91
C VAL A 102 -11.28 -4.63 7.79
N VAL A 103 -10.54 -3.88 8.60
CA VAL A 103 -11.07 -2.77 9.40
C VAL A 103 -10.84 -1.48 8.64
N THR A 104 -11.91 -0.78 8.32
CA THR A 104 -11.89 0.45 7.52
C THR A 104 -12.44 1.63 8.30
N TRP A 105 -11.84 2.80 8.12
CA TRP A 105 -12.36 4.05 8.68
C TRP A 105 -11.97 5.24 7.83
N VAL A 106 -12.64 6.36 8.05
CA VAL A 106 -12.27 7.66 7.46
C VAL A 106 -11.68 8.52 8.57
N LYS A 107 -10.55 9.19 8.30
CA LYS A 107 -9.97 10.22 9.16
C LYS A 107 -9.88 11.51 8.36
N GLY A 108 -10.71 12.49 8.68
CA GLY A 108 -10.92 13.69 7.86
C GLY A 108 -11.39 13.35 6.46
N LYS A 109 -10.47 13.38 5.48
CA LYS A 109 -10.76 13.01 4.08
C LYS A 109 -9.91 11.82 3.58
N THR A 110 -9.24 11.13 4.50
CA THR A 110 -8.34 10.02 4.21
C THR A 110 -9.05 8.71 4.53
N SER A 111 -9.05 7.77 3.59
CA SER A 111 -9.60 6.43 3.82
C SER A 111 -8.50 5.50 4.33
N VAL A 112 -8.71 4.83 5.46
CA VAL A 112 -7.72 3.93 6.05
C VAL A 112 -8.24 2.50 6.05
N PHE A 113 -7.37 1.57 5.68
CA PHE A 113 -7.63 0.15 5.57
C PHE A 113 -6.61 -0.62 6.40
N CYS A 114 -7.07 -1.42 7.35
CA CYS A 114 -6.23 -2.31 8.14
C CYS A 114 -6.59 -3.76 7.83
N TYR A 115 -5.66 -4.49 7.24
CA TYR A 115 -5.83 -5.88 6.82
C TYR A 115 -5.31 -6.82 7.91
N LEU A 116 -6.13 -7.80 8.30
CA LEU A 116 -5.87 -8.78 9.35
C LEU A 116 -5.95 -10.22 8.79
N PRO A 117 -5.19 -11.17 9.34
CA PRO A 117 -4.29 -11.04 10.50
C PRO A 117 -2.99 -10.30 10.19
N MET A 118 -2.43 -9.63 11.20
CA MET A 118 -1.05 -9.17 11.19
C MET A 118 -0.53 -9.03 12.62
N LYS A 119 0.79 -9.12 12.79
CA LYS A 119 1.42 -8.90 14.10
C LYS A 119 1.36 -7.42 14.48
N ASP A 120 1.10 -7.14 15.77
CA ASP A 120 1.05 -5.77 16.31
C ASP A 120 0.07 -4.83 15.57
N ALA A 121 -1.01 -5.40 14.99
CA ALA A 121 -2.00 -4.68 14.18
C ALA A 121 -2.61 -3.48 14.91
N ASP A 122 -2.90 -3.64 16.20
CA ASP A 122 -3.48 -2.62 17.06
C ASP A 122 -2.53 -1.43 17.24
N LYS A 123 -1.23 -1.69 17.37
CA LYS A 123 -0.19 -0.64 17.43
C LYS A 123 -0.04 0.06 16.09
N ALA A 124 -0.03 -0.68 14.99
CA ALA A 124 0.07 -0.13 13.64
C ALA A 124 -1.14 0.76 13.29
N ALA A 125 -2.34 0.30 13.61
CA ALA A 125 -3.57 1.06 13.42
C ALA A 125 -3.59 2.32 14.29
N SER A 126 -3.18 2.22 15.56
CA SER A 126 -3.07 3.35 16.48
C SER A 126 -2.09 4.43 15.98
N ALA A 127 -0.88 4.02 15.59
CA ALA A 127 0.13 4.92 15.06
C ALA A 127 -0.33 5.60 13.76
N THR A 128 -1.09 4.89 12.93
CA THR A 128 -1.64 5.45 11.70
C THR A 128 -2.66 6.55 11.96
N VAL A 129 -3.53 6.41 12.96
CA VAL A 129 -4.51 7.46 13.32
C VAL A 129 -3.82 8.80 13.63
N GLU A 130 -2.65 8.76 14.25
CA GLU A 130 -1.85 9.94 14.58
C GLU A 130 -1.01 10.45 13.41
N ALA A 131 -0.60 9.56 12.49
CA ALA A 131 0.24 9.90 11.35
C ALA A 131 -0.55 10.43 10.14
N VAL A 132 -1.88 10.24 10.08
CA VAL A 132 -2.70 10.76 8.98
C VAL A 132 -2.62 12.29 8.95
N SER A 133 -2.23 12.84 7.80
CA SER A 133 -2.11 14.27 7.56
C SER A 133 -3.03 14.73 6.42
N PRO A 134 -3.32 16.04 6.32
CA PRO A 134 -4.02 16.60 5.18
C PRO A 134 -3.30 16.31 3.85
N GLY A 135 -4.08 16.00 2.80
CA GLY A 135 -3.55 15.68 1.48
C GLY A 135 -3.40 14.18 1.21
N MET A 136 -3.41 13.35 2.26
CA MET A 136 -3.52 11.90 2.11
C MET A 136 -4.89 11.52 1.50
N GLU A 137 -4.89 10.56 0.60
CA GLU A 137 -6.09 9.96 0.01
C GLU A 137 -6.43 8.65 0.70
N ARG A 138 -5.42 7.79 0.83
CA ARG A 138 -5.58 6.43 1.29
C ARG A 138 -4.39 6.00 2.14
N VAL A 139 -4.66 5.26 3.21
CA VAL A 139 -3.63 4.56 3.99
C VAL A 139 -3.97 3.09 4.07
N GLN A 140 -2.99 2.23 3.80
CA GLN A 140 -3.14 0.77 3.85
C GLN A 140 -2.15 0.21 4.86
N ILE A 141 -2.65 -0.58 5.80
CA ILE A 141 -1.87 -1.27 6.83
C ILE A 141 -1.97 -2.76 6.51
N GLU A 142 -0.87 -3.30 6.00
CA GLU A 142 -0.73 -4.68 5.55
C GLU A 142 0.27 -5.42 6.45
N GLU A 143 0.40 -6.74 6.27
CA GLU A 143 1.25 -7.60 7.08
C GLU A 143 2.71 -7.13 7.20
N GLU A 144 3.28 -6.62 6.11
CA GLU A 144 4.70 -6.23 6.05
C GLU A 144 4.92 -4.71 5.92
N ARG A 145 3.86 -3.92 5.70
CA ARG A 145 4.01 -2.49 5.38
C ARG A 145 2.81 -1.62 5.72
N ILE A 146 3.08 -0.33 5.90
CA ILE A 146 2.10 0.75 5.94
C ILE A 146 2.36 1.68 4.77
N SER A 147 1.37 1.85 3.90
CA SER A 147 1.47 2.65 2.69
C SER A 147 0.58 3.88 2.79
N PHE A 148 1.16 5.07 2.65
CA PHE A 148 0.48 6.36 2.64
C PHE A 148 0.41 6.90 1.21
N GLU A 149 -0.77 6.82 0.61
CA GLU A 149 -1.05 7.35 -0.73
C GLU A 149 -1.65 8.75 -0.61
N TYR A 150 -0.97 9.73 -1.19
CA TYR A 150 -1.42 11.12 -1.24
C TYR A 150 -2.19 11.38 -2.52
N ARG A 151 -3.13 12.32 -2.44
CA ARG A 151 -3.91 12.78 -3.60
C ARG A 151 -3.00 13.34 -4.66
N THR A 152 -3.40 13.16 -5.92
CA THR A 152 -2.72 13.78 -7.06
C THR A 152 -2.66 15.30 -6.87
N ALA A 153 -1.49 15.88 -7.12
CA ALA A 153 -1.23 17.32 -6.99
C ALA A 153 -0.37 17.84 -8.16
N GLU A 154 -0.33 19.16 -8.34
CA GLU A 154 0.55 19.79 -9.36
C GLU A 154 2.00 19.96 -8.88
N THR A 155 2.17 20.07 -7.55
CA THR A 155 3.46 20.28 -6.89
C THR A 155 3.58 19.40 -5.66
N LEU A 156 4.81 19.00 -5.32
CA LEU A 156 5.05 18.21 -4.12
C LEU A 156 4.79 19.05 -2.85
N PRO A 157 4.06 18.52 -1.85
CA PRO A 157 3.88 19.20 -0.57
C PRO A 157 5.22 19.44 0.16
N ASP A 158 5.38 20.59 0.82
CA ASP A 158 6.62 20.95 1.54
C ASP A 158 6.98 19.96 2.65
N HIS A 159 5.96 19.39 3.30
CA HIS A 159 6.10 18.40 4.36
C HIS A 159 5.63 17.01 3.89
N PHE A 160 6.01 16.63 2.67
CA PHE A 160 5.67 15.32 2.13
C PHE A 160 6.38 14.18 2.87
N ILE A 161 7.66 14.34 3.24
CA ILE A 161 8.40 13.30 4.00
C ILE A 161 7.87 13.25 5.44
N LEU A 162 7.47 12.07 5.91
CA LEU A 162 7.09 11.88 7.31
C LEU A 162 8.22 12.31 8.25
N PRO A 163 7.94 13.09 9.31
CA PRO A 163 8.95 13.50 10.25
C PRO A 163 9.47 12.30 11.05
N PRO A 164 10.73 12.28 11.48
CA PRO A 164 11.32 11.17 12.27
C PRO A 164 10.60 10.94 13.60
N THR A 165 9.85 11.93 14.09
CA THR A 165 9.02 11.84 15.29
C THR A 165 7.72 11.05 15.08
N SER A 166 7.33 10.81 13.82
CA SER A 166 6.08 10.13 13.45
C SER A 166 5.98 8.75 14.11
N PRO A 167 4.85 8.40 14.75
CA PRO A 167 4.71 7.16 15.49
C PRO A 167 4.84 5.92 14.60
N VAL A 168 4.45 5.99 13.33
CA VAL A 168 4.57 4.86 12.39
C VAL A 168 6.03 4.50 12.08
N LEU A 169 6.95 5.46 12.11
CA LEU A 169 8.38 5.20 11.88
C LEU A 169 9.07 4.52 13.07
N ARG A 170 8.40 4.44 14.22
CA ARG A 170 8.89 3.73 15.42
C ARG A 170 8.51 2.25 15.40
N LEU A 171 7.62 1.84 14.49
CA LEU A 171 7.20 0.45 14.31
C LEU A 171 8.35 -0.32 13.63
N GLY A 172 9.11 -1.08 14.42
CA GLY A 172 10.33 -1.72 13.91
C GLY A 172 10.11 -2.93 12.98
N SER A 173 8.87 -3.40 12.82
CA SER A 173 8.54 -4.59 12.04
C SER A 173 7.93 -4.31 10.67
N LEU A 174 7.55 -3.06 10.38
CA LEU A 174 6.80 -2.71 9.17
C LEU A 174 7.61 -1.73 8.33
N ARG A 175 7.60 -1.95 7.01
CA ARG A 175 8.06 -0.94 6.05
C ARG A 175 7.06 0.21 6.04
N VAL A 176 7.53 1.44 5.94
CA VAL A 176 6.65 2.60 5.82
C VAL A 176 6.91 3.27 4.49
N GLU A 177 5.88 3.36 3.65
CA GLU A 177 5.97 3.85 2.28
C GLU A 177 5.06 5.07 2.10
N GLN A 178 5.49 6.05 1.31
CA GLN A 178 4.68 7.19 0.89
C GLN A 178 4.72 7.30 -0.62
N SER A 179 3.57 7.58 -1.24
CA SER A 179 3.48 7.81 -2.67
C SER A 179 2.59 9.00 -3.01
N ILE A 180 2.92 9.67 -4.11
CA ILE A 180 2.11 10.75 -4.65
C ILE A 180 2.34 10.85 -6.16
N LEU A 181 1.26 11.12 -6.90
CA LEU A 181 1.32 11.49 -8.31
C LEU A 181 1.37 13.02 -8.44
N ILE A 182 2.46 13.54 -9.00
CA ILE A 182 2.66 14.97 -9.27
C ILE A 182 2.54 15.23 -10.76
N GLY A 183 1.41 15.78 -11.19
CA GLY A 183 1.04 15.85 -12.60
C GLY A 183 1.00 14.45 -13.24
N ARG A 184 2.11 14.04 -13.87
CA ARG A 184 2.28 12.70 -14.46
C ARG A 184 3.59 12.02 -14.04
N SER A 185 4.20 12.52 -12.97
CA SER A 185 5.42 11.96 -12.37
C SER A 185 5.07 11.32 -11.03
N HIS A 186 5.67 10.17 -10.72
CA HIS A 186 5.43 9.50 -9.45
C HIS A 186 6.56 9.81 -8.47
N CYS A 187 6.24 10.27 -7.26
CA CYS A 187 7.20 10.38 -6.19
C CYS A 187 6.90 9.32 -5.13
N PHE A 188 7.95 8.60 -4.72
CA PHE A 188 7.87 7.51 -3.75
C PHE A 188 8.94 7.68 -2.67
N ILE A 189 8.58 7.39 -1.42
CA ILE A 189 9.51 7.35 -0.30
C ILE A 189 9.34 6.03 0.43
N SER A 190 10.45 5.32 0.65
CA SER A 190 10.50 4.16 1.54
C SER A 190 11.35 4.51 2.76
N HIS A 191 10.74 4.42 3.94
CA HIS A 191 11.38 4.72 5.21
C HIS A 191 11.96 3.47 5.86
N ALA A 192 13.00 3.66 6.65
CA ALA A 192 13.58 2.64 7.51
C ALA A 192 13.83 3.21 8.90
N LYS A 193 13.79 2.33 9.91
CA LYS A 193 13.92 2.73 11.30
C LYS A 193 15.24 3.44 11.56
N GLY A 194 15.18 4.63 12.17
CA GLY A 194 16.36 5.41 12.56
C GLY A 194 17.06 6.15 11.42
N LYS A 195 16.47 6.17 10.22
CA LYS A 195 16.94 6.99 9.09
C LYS A 195 16.07 8.23 8.97
N ASP A 196 16.67 9.40 9.08
CA ASP A 196 15.98 10.67 8.86
C ASP A 196 16.18 11.16 7.43
N LEU A 197 15.12 11.08 6.64
CA LEU A 197 15.11 11.46 5.23
C LEU A 197 14.75 12.93 5.00
N THR A 198 14.32 13.66 6.04
CA THR A 198 13.72 15.00 5.89
C THR A 198 14.69 16.07 5.37
N SER A 199 16.00 15.83 5.50
CA SER A 199 17.04 16.72 4.95
C SER A 199 17.21 16.61 3.44
N VAL A 200 16.70 15.55 2.81
CA VAL A 200 16.85 15.32 1.37
C VAL A 200 15.88 16.25 0.61
N PRO A 201 16.38 17.11 -0.30
CA PRO A 201 15.57 18.14 -0.95
C PRO A 201 14.76 17.57 -2.13
N ILE A 202 13.96 16.52 -1.90
CA ILE A 202 13.24 15.78 -2.96
C ILE A 202 12.31 16.67 -3.79
N LYS A 203 11.72 17.69 -3.17
CA LYS A 203 10.87 18.66 -3.86
C LYS A 203 11.69 19.44 -4.89
N ARG A 204 12.82 20.00 -4.47
CA ARG A 204 13.74 20.73 -5.35
C ARG A 204 14.31 19.81 -6.45
N ALA A 205 14.65 18.57 -6.11
CA ALA A 205 15.10 17.59 -7.09
C ALA A 205 14.03 17.25 -8.15
N LEU A 206 12.75 17.21 -7.77
CA LEU A 206 11.66 17.00 -8.73
C LEU A 206 11.39 18.26 -9.57
N GLU A 207 11.49 19.44 -8.96
CA GLU A 207 11.21 20.74 -9.59
C GLU A 207 12.36 21.26 -10.47
N SER A 208 13.58 20.77 -10.26
CA SER A 208 14.74 21.08 -11.12
C SER A 208 14.62 20.46 -12.51
N ILE A 209 13.66 19.54 -12.69
CA ILE A 209 13.39 18.87 -13.97
C ILE A 209 12.27 19.61 -14.69
N PRO A 210 12.51 20.09 -15.92
CA PRO A 210 11.47 20.74 -16.71
C PRO A 210 10.21 19.88 -16.83
N SER A 211 9.04 20.51 -16.77
CA SER A 211 7.76 19.79 -16.70
C SER A 211 7.47 18.92 -17.93
N ASP A 212 8.00 19.30 -19.09
CA ASP A 212 7.93 18.53 -20.34
C ASP A 212 8.84 17.28 -20.32
N LYS A 213 9.89 17.28 -19.49
CA LYS A 213 10.86 16.20 -19.35
C LYS A 213 10.54 15.21 -18.23
N ARG A 214 9.70 15.59 -17.26
CA ARG A 214 9.31 14.73 -16.13
C ARG A 214 8.12 13.80 -16.41
N TYR A 215 7.55 13.83 -17.62
CA TYR A 215 6.39 12.99 -17.96
C TYR A 215 6.71 11.50 -17.75
N GLY A 216 5.92 10.80 -16.92
CA GLY A 216 6.13 9.39 -16.63
C GLY A 216 7.39 9.08 -15.79
N ALA A 217 8.08 10.11 -15.30
CA ALA A 217 9.27 9.94 -14.48
C ALA A 217 8.90 9.48 -13.06
N VAL A 218 9.80 8.74 -12.43
CA VAL A 218 9.67 8.27 -11.04
C VAL A 218 10.84 8.77 -10.23
N LEU A 219 10.57 9.48 -9.13
CA LEU A 219 11.56 9.87 -8.14
C LEU A 219 11.32 9.04 -6.86
N SER A 220 12.26 8.17 -6.51
CA SER A 220 12.19 7.27 -5.36
C SER A 220 13.27 7.62 -4.35
N LEU A 221 12.91 7.92 -3.10
CA LEU A 221 13.85 8.07 -1.99
C LEU A 221 13.71 6.86 -1.06
N GLU A 222 14.76 6.06 -0.95
CA GLU A 222 14.70 4.79 -0.24
C GLU A 222 15.74 4.77 0.87
N ALA A 223 15.30 4.59 2.12
CA ALA A 223 16.18 4.54 3.28
C ALA A 223 17.02 3.25 3.34
N GLU A 224 16.48 2.14 2.82
CA GLU A 224 17.18 0.87 2.66
C GLU A 224 16.72 0.17 1.38
N ASP A 225 17.61 0.08 0.38
CA ASP A 225 17.41 -0.80 -0.77
C ASP A 225 17.45 -2.28 -0.38
N LYS A 226 16.70 -3.12 -1.11
CA LYS A 226 16.77 -4.59 -1.08
C LYS A 226 18.14 -5.07 -1.61
N GLY A 227 19.18 -4.90 -0.81
CA GLY A 227 20.51 -5.44 -1.08
C GLY A 227 21.62 -4.65 -0.40
N SER A 228 21.73 -3.36 -0.71
CA SER A 228 22.84 -2.53 -0.23
C SER A 228 22.60 -1.87 1.14
N HIS A 229 21.34 -1.83 1.62
CA HIS A 229 20.94 -1.09 2.84
C HIS A 229 21.41 0.38 2.85
N GLN A 230 21.58 0.97 1.67
CA GLN A 230 21.98 2.36 1.50
C GLN A 230 20.77 3.27 1.41
N VAL A 231 20.91 4.49 1.94
CA VAL A 231 19.97 5.58 1.65
C VAL A 231 20.23 6.07 0.24
N ARG A 232 19.28 5.84 -0.68
CA ARG A 232 19.42 6.16 -2.09
C ARG A 232 18.31 7.04 -2.62
N LEU A 233 18.67 7.93 -3.55
CA LEU A 233 17.72 8.63 -4.40
C LEU A 233 17.78 8.03 -5.80
N VAL A 234 16.65 7.58 -6.34
CA VAL A 234 16.56 7.03 -7.69
C VAL A 234 15.66 7.93 -8.52
N PHE A 235 16.20 8.45 -9.62
CA PHE A 235 15.43 9.13 -10.64
C PHE A 235 15.33 8.24 -11.88
N LYS A 236 14.10 7.86 -12.23
CA LYS A 236 13.78 7.05 -13.41
C LYS A 236 13.08 7.94 -14.43
N LYS A 237 13.73 8.21 -15.56
CA LYS A 237 13.16 9.00 -16.65
C LYS A 237 12.47 8.13 -17.69
N TRP A 238 11.40 8.64 -18.29
CA TRP A 238 10.72 7.97 -19.39
C TRP A 238 11.46 8.25 -20.70
N ALA A 239 12.43 7.40 -21.05
CA ALA A 239 13.17 7.53 -22.30
C ALA A 239 13.56 6.17 -22.91
N LYS A 240 13.69 6.14 -24.24
CA LYS A 240 13.93 4.92 -25.03
C LYS A 240 15.41 4.51 -25.11
N ASP A 241 16.34 5.47 -25.02
CA ASP A 241 17.79 5.22 -24.97
C ASP A 241 18.53 6.49 -24.49
N TRP A 242 19.77 6.34 -24.02
CA TRP A 242 20.73 7.41 -23.67
C TRP A 242 21.53 7.94 -24.87
N GLN A 243 21.16 7.57 -26.10
CA GLN A 243 21.76 8.14 -27.31
C GLN A 243 21.17 9.54 -27.51
N ASP A 244 22.05 10.55 -27.52
CA ASP A 244 21.72 11.97 -27.69
C ASP A 244 20.85 12.60 -26.59
N GLU A 245 20.83 12.01 -25.40
CA GLU A 245 20.11 12.60 -24.26
C GLU A 245 20.86 13.79 -23.65
N ASP A 246 20.11 14.88 -23.50
CA ASP A 246 20.50 16.05 -22.72
C ASP A 246 20.83 15.62 -21.27
N VAL A 247 22.07 15.89 -20.84
CA VAL A 247 22.54 15.58 -19.48
C VAL A 247 22.03 16.58 -18.44
N GLN A 248 21.46 17.71 -18.86
CA GLN A 248 21.06 18.79 -17.96
C GLN A 248 19.99 18.39 -16.93
N PRO A 249 18.92 17.63 -17.27
CA PRO A 249 17.95 17.19 -16.27
C PRO A 249 18.56 16.28 -15.20
N ASP A 250 19.44 15.36 -15.63
CA ASP A 250 20.15 14.44 -14.75
C ASP A 250 21.13 15.17 -13.83
N ALA A 251 21.87 16.13 -14.40
CA ALA A 251 22.78 16.99 -13.68
C ALA A 251 22.05 17.89 -12.67
N ALA A 252 20.89 18.44 -13.04
CA ALA A 252 20.08 19.27 -12.16
C ALA A 252 19.57 18.49 -10.94
N VAL A 253 19.10 17.25 -11.13
CA VAL A 253 18.74 16.35 -10.02
C VAL A 253 19.95 16.11 -9.11
N LEU A 254 21.10 15.74 -9.68
CA LEU A 254 22.31 15.49 -8.91
C LEU A 254 22.76 16.73 -8.14
N ALA A 255 22.79 17.90 -8.79
CA ALA A 255 23.19 19.18 -8.21
C ALA A 255 22.35 19.55 -6.98
N THR A 256 21.02 19.33 -7.05
CA THR A 256 20.12 19.66 -5.93
C THR A 256 20.42 18.87 -4.65
N VAL A 257 21.04 17.68 -4.78
CA VAL A 257 21.32 16.80 -3.64
C VAL A 257 22.80 16.75 -3.24
N LEU A 258 23.68 17.40 -4.00
CA LEU A 258 25.07 17.62 -3.57
C LEU A 258 25.09 18.36 -2.22
N GLY A 259 26.01 17.96 -1.35
CA GLY A 259 26.13 18.46 0.02
C GLY A 259 25.19 17.78 1.04
N ASN A 260 24.20 16.98 0.60
CA ASN A 260 23.34 16.26 1.52
C ASN A 260 24.12 15.16 2.28
N GLN A 261 24.09 15.22 3.62
CA GLN A 261 24.89 14.33 4.47
C GLN A 261 24.25 12.94 4.69
N VAL A 262 22.99 12.75 4.33
CA VAL A 262 22.22 11.51 4.57
C VAL A 262 22.32 10.56 3.38
N LEU A 263 22.29 11.08 2.15
CA LEU A 263 22.36 10.27 0.94
C LEU A 263 23.70 9.55 0.83
N GLN A 264 23.61 8.27 0.47
CA GLN A 264 24.75 7.40 0.24
C GLN A 264 24.88 7.01 -1.25
N ARG A 265 23.81 7.19 -2.03
CA ARG A 265 23.81 6.88 -3.46
C ARG A 265 22.74 7.67 -4.21
N VAL A 266 23.04 8.07 -5.44
CA VAL A 266 22.07 8.63 -6.40
C VAL A 266 22.11 7.78 -7.66
N GLU A 267 20.97 7.31 -8.13
CA GLU A 267 20.85 6.50 -9.34
C GLU A 267 19.96 7.20 -10.35
N LEU A 268 20.50 7.45 -11.54
CA LEU A 268 19.79 8.02 -12.67
C LEU A 268 19.59 6.91 -13.70
N SER A 269 18.35 6.63 -14.08
CA SER A 269 18.04 5.46 -14.91
C SER A 269 16.94 5.71 -15.93
N THR A 270 16.96 4.97 -17.02
CA THR A 270 15.87 4.96 -18.00
C THR A 270 14.78 3.97 -17.60
N SER A 271 13.53 4.33 -17.86
CA SER A 271 12.36 3.46 -17.63
C SER A 271 12.38 2.24 -18.56
N VAL A 272 11.68 1.17 -18.14
CA VAL A 272 11.60 -0.10 -18.88
C VAL A 272 10.39 -0.08 -19.82
N GLU A 273 10.63 0.05 -21.12
CA GLU A 273 9.64 -0.37 -22.13
C GLU A 273 9.87 -1.86 -22.45
N SER A 274 9.32 -2.73 -21.59
CA SER A 274 9.12 -4.19 -21.64
C SER A 274 10.19 -5.17 -22.17
N LYS A 275 11.31 -4.76 -22.80
CA LYS A 275 12.29 -5.69 -23.41
C LYS A 275 13.77 -5.26 -23.36
N VAL A 276 14.10 -4.08 -22.84
CA VAL A 276 15.50 -3.60 -22.71
C VAL A 276 15.83 -3.40 -21.24
N GLN A 277 17.02 -3.83 -20.80
CA GLN A 277 17.49 -3.58 -19.44
C GLN A 277 17.64 -2.06 -19.23
N PRO A 278 17.17 -1.53 -18.09
CA PRO A 278 17.33 -0.11 -17.80
C PRO A 278 18.82 0.21 -17.70
N LYS A 279 19.25 1.27 -18.39
CA LYS A 279 20.60 1.81 -18.25
C LYS A 279 20.62 2.67 -16.99
N VAL A 280 21.59 2.42 -16.12
CA VAL A 280 21.74 3.09 -14.83
C VAL A 280 23.08 3.82 -14.82
N VAL A 281 23.06 5.05 -14.33
CA VAL A 281 24.26 5.81 -13.92
C VAL A 281 24.14 6.04 -12.42
N ALA A 282 25.09 5.50 -11.66
CA ALA A 282 25.06 5.56 -10.21
C ALA A 282 26.19 6.42 -9.66
N PHE A 283 25.89 7.25 -8.67
CA PHE A 283 26.85 8.09 -7.95
C PHE A 283 26.83 7.71 -6.49
N ASP A 284 27.88 7.03 -6.02
CA ASP A 284 28.06 6.80 -4.60
C ASP A 284 28.41 8.12 -3.90
N MET A 285 27.83 8.34 -2.73
CA MET A 285 27.98 9.57 -1.96
C MET A 285 28.62 9.31 -0.61
N LYS A 286 29.51 10.22 -0.19
CA LYS A 286 30.12 10.23 1.13
C LYS A 286 30.21 11.66 1.64
N SER A 287 29.56 11.91 2.78
CA SER A 287 29.54 13.24 3.43
C SER A 287 29.10 14.36 2.48
N GLY A 288 28.11 14.09 1.63
CA GLY A 288 27.56 15.04 0.67
C GLY A 288 28.35 15.20 -0.63
N ALA A 289 29.49 14.54 -0.80
CA ALA A 289 30.25 14.56 -2.05
C ALA A 289 30.10 13.23 -2.81
N VAL A 290 30.15 13.31 -4.14
CA VAL A 290 30.22 12.12 -5.01
C VAL A 290 31.61 11.48 -4.89
N VAL A 291 31.64 10.16 -4.78
CA VAL A 291 32.86 9.34 -4.79
C VAL A 291 33.14 8.90 -6.22
N GLY A 292 34.26 9.35 -6.78
CA GLY A 292 34.64 9.03 -8.17
C GLY A 292 33.89 9.89 -9.19
N GLN A 293 33.57 9.31 -10.35
CA GLN A 293 32.96 10.00 -11.49
C GLN A 293 31.55 9.51 -11.81
N GLY A 294 31.00 8.61 -11.00
CA GLY A 294 29.80 7.84 -11.32
C GLY A 294 30.12 6.57 -12.11
N ASP A 295 29.20 5.61 -12.06
CA ASP A 295 29.32 4.29 -12.69
C ASP A 295 28.14 4.06 -13.67
N PRO A 296 28.39 3.89 -14.97
CA PRO A 296 29.72 3.86 -15.60
C PRO A 296 30.32 5.27 -15.81
N PRO A 297 31.66 5.44 -15.72
CA PRO A 297 32.30 6.76 -15.79
C PRO A 297 32.04 7.54 -17.09
N GLU A 298 31.95 6.86 -18.23
CA GLU A 298 31.71 7.49 -19.54
C GLU A 298 30.35 8.21 -19.62
N LYS A 299 29.39 7.84 -18.76
CA LYS A 299 28.10 8.52 -18.62
C LYS A 299 28.05 9.39 -17.37
N GLY A 300 28.67 8.96 -16.28
CA GLY A 300 28.66 9.70 -15.02
C GLY A 300 29.47 10.99 -15.05
N ALA A 301 30.67 10.97 -15.63
CA ALA A 301 31.59 12.12 -15.63
C ALA A 301 30.99 13.41 -16.22
N PRO A 302 30.34 13.40 -17.41
CA PRO A 302 29.74 14.62 -17.94
C PRO A 302 28.56 15.14 -17.10
N ILE A 303 27.75 14.24 -16.52
CA ILE A 303 26.63 14.61 -15.63
C ILE A 303 27.17 15.25 -14.35
N LEU A 304 28.17 14.64 -13.72
CA LEU A 304 28.80 15.17 -12.51
C LEU A 304 29.45 16.53 -12.77
N ALA A 305 30.16 16.68 -13.88
CA ALA A 305 30.79 17.94 -14.26
C ALA A 305 29.73 19.04 -14.42
N ALA A 306 28.63 18.77 -15.14
CA ALA A 306 27.52 19.71 -15.30
C ALA A 306 26.85 20.05 -13.95
N ALA A 307 26.65 19.06 -13.07
CA ALA A 307 26.05 19.25 -11.76
C ALA A 307 26.90 20.10 -10.79
N GLN A 308 28.22 20.15 -11.02
CA GLN A 308 29.17 20.94 -10.24
C GLN A 308 29.39 22.33 -10.81
N GLN A 309 28.89 22.62 -12.02
CA GLN A 309 28.96 23.97 -12.54
C GLN A 309 28.02 24.85 -11.70
N PRO A 310 28.49 25.99 -11.18
CA PRO A 310 27.58 26.97 -10.59
C PRO A 310 26.61 27.38 -11.69
N ASP A 311 25.30 27.29 -11.42
CA ASP A 311 24.26 27.73 -12.34
C ASP A 311 24.64 29.11 -12.88
N ALA A 312 25.06 29.18 -14.14
CA ALA A 312 25.31 30.44 -14.82
C ALA A 312 23.96 31.05 -15.23
N SER A 313 23.05 31.24 -14.28
CA SER A 313 21.77 31.91 -14.45
C SER A 313 21.21 32.28 -13.08
N SER A 314 21.43 33.55 -12.70
CA SER A 314 20.62 34.29 -11.74
C SER A 314 19.23 34.58 -12.31
#